data_AF-A0A950G699-F1
#
_entry.id   AF-A0A950G699-F1
#
_cell.length_a   1.000
_cell.length_b   1.000
_cell.length_c   1.000
_cell.angle_alpha   90.00
_cell.angle_beta   90.00
_cell.angle_gamma   90.00
#
_symmetry.space_group_name_H-M   'P 1'
#
loop_
_entity.id
_entity.type
_entity.pdbx_description
1 polymer ?
#
loop_
_entity_poly.entity_id
_entity_poly.type
_entity_poly.pdbx_seq_one_letter_code
_entity_poly.pdbx_strand_id
1 'polypeptide(L)'
;MFGSQLQFWLEDPEVKELLAAAPKQTRRLLRPICHALDVLLPPELRLPKRPRRKRAKPDAGSPDHVNPPAIAGSPNAAPLHERPSKAEIKSWMPGQRRPILCRPGARARVEAPPPLIRPRLKLA
;
A
#
# COMPACT_ATOMS: atom_id res chain seq x y z
N MET A 1 20.03 -10.24 5.39
CA MET A 1 21.16 -9.40 5.86
C MET A 1 21.46 -8.21 4.92
N PHE A 2 20.47 -7.66 4.19
CA PHE A 2 20.74 -6.60 3.20
C PHE A 2 20.68 -5.16 3.76
N GLY A 3 20.21 -4.98 5.00
CA GLY A 3 20.02 -3.64 5.60
C GLY A 3 21.32 -2.87 5.84
N SER A 4 22.38 -3.53 6.29
CA SER A 4 23.68 -2.91 6.57
C SER A 4 24.41 -2.42 5.31
N GLN A 5 24.32 -3.19 4.22
CA GLN A 5 24.91 -2.81 2.93
C GLN A 5 24.19 -1.60 2.33
N LEU A 6 22.86 -1.55 2.46
CA LEU A 6 22.08 -0.39 2.03
C LEU A 6 22.43 0.87 2.86
N GLN A 7 22.63 0.72 4.17
CA GLN A 7 23.07 1.83 5.03
C GLN A 7 24.42 2.39 4.58
N PHE A 8 25.39 1.52 4.32
CA PHE A 8 26.70 1.94 3.83
C PHE A 8 26.59 2.73 2.51
N TRP A 9 25.79 2.24 1.55
CA TRP A 9 25.54 2.95 0.30
C TRP A 9 24.82 4.30 0.47
N LEU A 10 23.95 4.43 1.49
CA LEU A 10 23.28 5.70 1.78
C LEU A 10 24.20 6.70 2.50
N GLU A 11 25.30 6.25 3.10
CA GLU A 11 26.30 7.11 3.72
C GLU A 11 27.27 7.71 2.70
N ASP A 12 27.44 7.08 1.54
CA ASP A 12 28.32 7.54 0.47
C ASP A 12 27.93 8.94 -0.06
N PRO A 13 28.90 9.84 -0.23
CA PRO A 13 28.65 11.21 -0.66
C PRO A 13 28.09 11.29 -2.09
N GLU A 14 28.55 10.42 -2.99
CA GLU A 14 28.06 10.38 -4.39
C GLU A 14 26.57 10.05 -4.46
N VAL A 15 26.11 9.11 -3.61
CA VAL A 15 24.69 8.75 -3.53
C VAL A 15 23.86 9.89 -2.95
N LYS A 16 24.41 10.62 -1.98
CA LYS A 16 23.76 11.83 -1.42
C LYS A 16 23.63 12.94 -2.46
N GLU A 17 24.64 13.15 -3.31
CA GLU A 17 24.57 14.10 -4.41
C GLU A 17 23.52 13.68 -5.45
N LEU A 18 23.43 12.39 -5.78
CA LEU A 18 22.41 11.86 -6.68
C LEU A 18 21.00 12.05 -6.11
N LEU A 19 20.84 11.88 -4.79
CA LEU A 19 19.61 12.16 -4.07
C LEU A 19 19.25 13.65 -4.06
N ALA A 20 20.25 14.54 -4.06
CA ALA A 20 20.06 15.97 -4.16
C ALA A 20 19.64 16.41 -5.58
N ALA A 21 20.17 15.76 -6.63
CA ALA A 21 19.85 16.06 -8.02
C ALA A 21 18.41 15.65 -8.41
N ALA A 22 17.94 14.47 -7.97
CA ALA A 22 16.63 13.93 -8.33
C ALA A 22 15.78 13.53 -7.11
N PRO A 23 15.50 14.45 -6.16
CA PRO A 23 14.96 14.09 -4.86
C PRO A 23 13.58 13.42 -4.96
N LYS A 24 12.74 13.83 -5.90
CA LYS A 24 11.34 13.37 -5.91
C LYS A 24 11.17 11.94 -6.42
N GLN A 25 11.91 11.53 -7.44
CA GLN A 25 11.83 10.18 -8.01
C GLN A 25 12.58 9.18 -7.14
N THR A 26 13.82 9.49 -6.77
CA THR A 26 14.66 8.59 -5.99
C THR A 26 14.06 8.32 -4.60
N ARG A 27 13.49 9.35 -3.94
CA ARG A 27 12.76 9.18 -2.67
C ARG A 27 11.57 8.22 -2.77
N ARG A 28 10.85 8.23 -3.90
CA ARG A 28 9.69 7.34 -4.09
C ARG A 28 10.10 5.88 -4.27
N LEU A 29 11.24 5.65 -4.91
CA LEU A 29 11.77 4.30 -5.15
C LEU A 29 12.46 3.71 -3.93
N LEU A 30 13.27 4.49 -3.20
CA LEU A 30 14.03 3.98 -2.07
C LEU A 30 13.20 3.77 -0.81
N ARG A 31 12.12 4.54 -0.63
CA ARG A 31 11.34 4.49 0.61
C ARG A 31 10.66 3.13 0.87
N PRO A 32 10.02 2.46 -0.10
CA PRO A 32 9.51 1.10 0.08
C PRO A 32 10.62 0.10 0.42
N ILE A 33 11.79 0.23 -0.21
CA ILE A 33 12.93 -0.67 -0.01
C ILE A 33 13.48 -0.53 1.41
N CYS A 34 13.67 0.70 1.89
CA CYS A 34 14.13 0.95 3.26
C CYS A 34 13.14 0.42 4.29
N HIS A 35 11.82 0.58 4.06
CA HIS A 35 10.79 0.01 4.92
C HIS A 35 10.81 -1.53 4.90
N ALA A 36 10.98 -2.15 3.73
CA ALA A 36 11.04 -3.61 3.61
C ALA A 36 12.27 -4.21 4.31
N LEU A 37 13.36 -3.46 4.39
CA LEU A 37 14.60 -3.85 5.06
C LEU A 37 14.70 -3.40 6.52
N ASP A 38 13.64 -2.76 7.04
CA ASP A 38 13.58 -2.16 8.39
C ASP A 38 14.76 -1.21 8.70
N VAL A 39 15.20 -0.47 7.68
CA VAL A 39 16.31 0.48 7.77
C VAL A 39 15.78 1.86 8.17
N LEU A 40 16.50 2.51 9.09
CA LEU A 40 16.22 3.89 9.52
C LEU A 40 16.24 4.83 8.32
N LEU A 41 15.12 5.51 8.07
CA LEU A 41 14.98 6.40 6.93
C LEU A 41 15.72 7.73 7.19
N PRO A 42 16.78 8.04 6.41
CA PRO A 42 17.54 9.26 6.58
C PRO A 42 16.69 10.51 6.26
N PRO A 43 17.04 11.68 6.82
CA PRO A 43 16.24 12.88 6.72
C PRO A 43 16.09 13.37 5.28
N GLU A 44 17.09 13.16 4.40
CA GLU A 44 16.97 13.54 2.99
C GLU A 44 15.89 12.73 2.29
N LEU A 45 15.61 11.49 2.74
CA LEU A 45 14.56 10.66 2.15
C LEU A 45 13.15 10.96 2.66
N ARG A 46 13.02 11.80 3.70
CA ARG A 46 11.71 12.17 4.24
C ARG A 46 11.01 13.11 3.26
N LEU A 47 9.79 12.73 2.86
CA LEU A 47 8.93 13.63 2.12
C LEU A 47 8.32 14.68 3.07
N PRO A 48 8.14 15.93 2.62
CA PRO A 48 7.42 16.92 3.41
C PRO A 48 6.03 16.37 3.74
N LYS A 49 5.59 16.61 4.98
CA LYS A 49 4.30 16.14 5.47
C LYS A 49 3.21 16.82 4.64
N ARG A 50 2.56 16.07 3.75
CA ARG A 50 1.47 16.62 2.93
C ARG A 50 0.36 17.10 3.86
N PRO A 51 -0.17 18.33 3.68
CA PRO A 51 -1.31 18.79 4.46
C PRO A 51 -2.45 17.80 4.27
N ARG A 52 -2.92 17.22 5.38
CA ARG A 52 -4.09 16.33 5.34
C ARG A 52 -5.28 17.21 4.98
N ARG A 53 -5.84 17.04 3.78
CA ARG A 53 -7.17 17.60 3.48
C ARG A 53 -8.14 17.03 4.50
N LYS A 54 -8.90 17.91 5.16
CA LYS A 54 -10.05 17.49 5.99
C LYS A 54 -10.95 16.69 5.06
N ARG A 55 -11.14 15.39 5.37
CA ARG A 55 -12.10 14.58 4.65
C ARG A 55 -13.47 15.21 4.90
N ALA A 56 -14.19 15.54 3.83
CA ALA A 56 -15.62 15.86 3.97
C ALA A 56 -16.26 14.68 4.68
N LYS A 57 -16.98 14.94 5.77
CA LYS A 57 -17.83 13.92 6.37
C LYS A 57 -18.83 13.52 5.29
N PRO A 58 -19.06 12.21 5.04
CA PRO A 58 -20.16 11.81 4.18
C PRO A 58 -21.41 12.45 4.78
N ASP A 59 -22.05 13.31 4.00
CA ASP A 59 -23.29 13.92 4.40
C ASP A 59 -24.29 12.77 4.55
N ALA A 60 -24.91 12.66 5.73
CA ALA A 60 -25.96 11.69 5.98
C ALA A 60 -27.24 12.18 5.30
N GLY A 61 -27.17 12.37 3.97
CA GLY A 61 -28.27 12.75 3.13
C GLY A 61 -29.08 11.51 2.78
N SER A 62 -30.33 11.52 3.25
CA SER A 62 -31.51 10.70 2.92
C SER A 62 -31.38 9.69 1.77
N PRO A 63 -31.89 8.45 1.91
CA PRO A 63 -31.99 7.49 0.82
C PRO A 63 -33.17 7.85 -0.10
N ASP A 64 -33.12 9.00 -0.76
CA ASP A 64 -34.03 9.28 -1.87
C ASP A 64 -33.36 8.81 -3.15
N HIS A 65 -33.57 7.52 -3.40
CA HIS A 65 -33.29 6.85 -4.65
C HIS A 65 -34.23 7.43 -5.74
N VAL A 66 -33.99 8.67 -6.15
CA VAL A 66 -34.62 9.26 -7.32
C VAL A 66 -33.93 8.64 -8.53
N ASN A 67 -34.60 7.67 -9.15
CA ASN A 67 -34.27 7.24 -10.51
C ASN A 67 -34.13 8.48 -11.40
N PRO A 68 -33.00 8.69 -12.09
CA PRO A 68 -32.96 9.75 -13.08
C PRO A 68 -33.92 9.37 -14.23
N PRO A 69 -34.84 10.26 -14.65
CA PRO A 69 -35.54 10.05 -15.90
C PRO A 69 -34.49 10.06 -17.02
N ALA A 70 -34.57 9.09 -17.92
CA ALA A 70 -33.76 9.03 -19.12
C ALA A 70 -34.05 10.25 -20.00
N ILE A 71 -33.34 11.35 -19.78
CA ILE A 71 -33.38 12.51 -20.68
C ILE A 71 -32.44 12.18 -21.84
N ALA A 72 -33.04 11.70 -22.91
CA ALA A 72 -32.45 11.69 -24.23
C ALA A 72 -32.05 13.12 -24.62
N GLY A 73 -30.81 13.30 -25.07
CA GLY A 73 -30.38 14.53 -25.76
C GLY A 73 -29.51 15.47 -24.94
N SER A 74 -28.28 15.07 -24.62
CA SER A 74 -27.19 16.02 -24.38
C SER A 74 -26.16 15.86 -25.50
N PRO A 75 -26.05 16.83 -26.43
CA PRO A 75 -25.12 16.74 -27.58
C PRO A 75 -23.65 17.00 -27.20
N ASN A 76 -23.32 17.11 -25.91
CA ASN A 76 -21.97 17.44 -25.43
C ASN A 76 -21.40 16.40 -24.45
N ALA A 77 -21.94 15.18 -24.45
CA ALA A 77 -21.26 14.07 -23.79
C ALA A 77 -20.04 13.68 -24.63
N ALA A 78 -18.84 13.88 -24.08
CA ALA A 78 -17.62 13.25 -24.59
C ALA A 78 -17.92 11.77 -24.88
N PRO A 79 -17.37 11.18 -25.97
CA PRO A 79 -17.62 9.78 -26.31
C PRO A 79 -17.38 8.96 -25.05
N LEU A 80 -18.46 8.41 -24.50
CA LEU A 80 -18.38 7.45 -23.41
C LEU A 80 -17.52 6.34 -23.99
N HIS A 81 -16.25 6.29 -23.60
CA HIS A 81 -15.42 5.13 -23.85
C HIS A 81 -16.24 3.95 -23.37
N GLU A 82 -16.77 3.18 -24.31
CA GLU A 82 -17.61 2.03 -24.03
C GLU A 82 -16.81 1.16 -23.10
N ARG A 83 -17.28 1.10 -21.86
CA ARG A 83 -16.61 0.29 -20.86
C ARG A 83 -16.66 -1.14 -21.41
N PRO A 84 -15.52 -1.80 -21.62
CA PRO A 84 -15.48 -3.06 -22.35
C PRO A 84 -16.44 -4.04 -21.69
N SER A 85 -17.20 -4.76 -22.53
CA SER A 85 -18.26 -5.63 -22.04
C SER A 85 -17.69 -6.73 -21.13
N LYS A 86 -18.49 -7.33 -20.27
CA LYS A 86 -18.02 -8.44 -19.41
C LYS A 86 -17.49 -9.64 -20.23
N ALA A 87 -17.92 -9.78 -21.49
CA ALA A 87 -17.42 -10.80 -22.41
C ALA A 87 -16.06 -10.42 -23.00
N GLU A 88 -15.90 -9.18 -23.41
CA GLU A 88 -14.61 -8.61 -23.83
C GLU A 88 -13.60 -8.64 -22.68
N ILE A 89 -14.04 -8.33 -21.46
CA ILE A 89 -13.19 -8.44 -20.28
C ILE A 89 -12.74 -9.90 -20.00
N LYS A 90 -13.48 -10.90 -20.48
CA LYS A 90 -13.09 -12.31 -20.37
C LYS A 90 -12.13 -12.75 -21.47
N SER A 91 -12.13 -12.12 -22.64
CA SER A 91 -11.31 -12.56 -23.78
C SER A 91 -9.81 -12.31 -23.58
N TRP A 92 -9.44 -11.17 -22.99
CA TRP A 92 -8.06 -10.84 -22.56
C TRP A 92 -7.64 -11.39 -21.18
N MET A 93 -8.54 -12.03 -20.41
CA MET A 93 -8.23 -12.64 -19.11
C MET A 93 -8.66 -14.12 -19.00
N PRO A 94 -8.21 -15.01 -19.91
CA PRO A 94 -8.48 -16.43 -19.77
C PRO A 94 -7.79 -16.98 -18.50
N GLY A 95 -8.56 -17.62 -17.61
CA GLY A 95 -8.01 -18.33 -16.44
C GLY A 95 -8.21 -17.68 -15.06
N GLN A 96 -8.81 -16.48 -14.95
CA GLN A 96 -9.14 -15.87 -13.64
C GLN A 96 -10.38 -16.46 -12.95
N ARG A 97 -10.68 -17.75 -13.15
CA ARG A 97 -11.58 -18.49 -12.26
C ARG A 97 -10.80 -19.01 -11.06
N ARG A 98 -10.26 -18.11 -10.24
CA ARG A 98 -9.99 -18.51 -8.86
C ARG A 98 -11.22 -18.12 -8.06
N PRO A 99 -11.98 -19.08 -7.48
CA PRO A 99 -12.86 -18.70 -6.40
C PRO A 99 -11.97 -18.01 -5.38
N ILE A 100 -12.24 -16.72 -5.13
CA ILE A 100 -11.74 -16.04 -3.95
C ILE A 100 -12.37 -16.84 -2.83
N LEU A 101 -11.66 -17.86 -2.34
CA LEU A 101 -11.87 -18.40 -1.01
C LEU A 101 -11.57 -17.24 -0.08
N CYS A 102 -12.57 -16.38 0.09
CA CYS A 102 -12.82 -15.71 1.34
C CYS A 102 -12.80 -16.83 2.37
N ARG A 103 -11.64 -17.05 2.99
CA ARG A 103 -11.50 -17.89 4.18
C ARG A 103 -11.69 -16.91 5.34
N PRO A 104 -12.87 -16.82 5.95
CA PRO A 104 -13.03 -16.03 7.15
C PRO A 104 -12.39 -16.84 8.29
N GLY A 105 -11.43 -16.27 9.00
CA GLY A 105 -11.17 -16.69 10.38
C GLY A 105 -10.09 -17.74 10.67
N ALA A 106 -9.06 -17.91 9.83
CA ALA A 106 -7.85 -18.60 10.31
C ALA A 106 -6.99 -17.65 11.17
N ARG A 107 -7.44 -17.36 12.39
CA ARG A 107 -6.53 -16.85 13.45
C ARG A 107 -5.53 -17.96 13.71
N ALA A 108 -4.30 -17.81 13.22
CA ALA A 108 -3.18 -18.60 13.72
C ALA A 108 -3.08 -18.32 15.23
N ARG A 109 -3.44 -19.31 16.04
CA ARG A 109 -3.02 -19.36 17.44
C ARG A 109 -1.50 -19.33 17.43
N VAL A 110 -0.91 -18.20 17.82
CA VAL A 110 0.49 -18.16 18.21
C VAL A 110 0.56 -18.95 19.52
N GLU A 111 0.99 -20.20 19.40
CA GLU A 111 1.30 -21.05 20.54
C GLU A 111 2.45 -20.38 21.29
N ALA A 112 2.18 -19.95 22.52
CA ALA A 112 3.19 -19.31 23.36
C ALA A 112 4.32 -20.33 23.63
N PRO A 113 5.60 -19.92 23.53
CA PRO A 113 6.70 -20.83 23.82
C PRO A 113 6.64 -21.28 25.30
N PRO A 114 6.94 -22.56 25.58
CA PRO A 114 6.93 -23.08 26.94
C PRO A 114 7.97 -22.34 27.82
N PRO A 115 7.67 -22.08 29.10
CA PRO A 115 8.61 -21.42 29.99
C PRO A 115 9.85 -22.29 30.20
N LEU A 116 11.03 -21.70 30.01
CA LEU A 116 12.31 -22.32 30.34
C LEU A 116 12.39 -22.53 31.86
N ILE A 117 12.38 -23.79 32.27
CA ILE A 117 12.58 -24.23 33.66
C ILE A 117 14.00 -23.83 34.07
N ARG A 118 14.13 -22.90 35.01
CA ARG A 118 15.43 -22.53 35.60
C ARG A 118 15.80 -23.54 36.70
N PRO A 119 16.95 -24.21 36.63
CA PRO A 119 17.41 -25.06 37.73
C PRO A 119 17.75 -24.19 38.95
N ARG A 120 17.15 -24.56 40.08
CA ARG A 120 17.33 -23.92 41.39
C ARG A 120 18.68 -24.37 41.95
N LEU A 121 19.72 -23.56 41.82
CA LEU A 121 21.00 -23.79 42.49
C LEU A 121 20.77 -23.69 44.00
N LYS A 122 20.90 -24.83 44.69
CA LYS A 122 21.04 -24.87 46.14
C LYS A 122 22.50 -24.53 46.46
N LEU A 123 22.72 -23.37 47.07
CA LEU A 123 23.97 -23.07 47.76
C LEU A 123 23.94 -23.83 49.09
N ALA A 124 24.99 -24.62 49.32
CA ALA A 124 25.30 -25.29 50.57
C ALA A 124 26.14 -24.37 51.46
#